data_AF-A0A7Z0J4P5-F1
#
_entry.id   AF-A0A7Z0J4P5-F1
#
_cell.length_a   1.000
_cell.length_b   1.000
_cell.length_c   1.000
_cell.angle_alpha   90.00
_cell.angle_beta   90.00
_cell.angle_gamma   90.00
#
_symmetry.space_group_name_H-M   'P 1'
#
loop_
_entity.id
_entity.type
_entity.pdbx_description
1 polymer ?
#
loop_
_entity_poly.entity_id
_entity_poly.type
_entity_poly.pdbx_seq_one_letter_code
_entity_poly.pdbx_strand_id
1 'polypeptide(L)'
;MTSALVYHELSDAIPFGTDVALPRGTRHPARFAHVSWHSFDPATFLVGREVLEIGEGLEAAIYSAERTIVDCFRLMHREGSDVAHEALRSWLRRRGNSPAAVLQVAASFPMARPRIRQALEILL
;
A
#
# COMPACT_ATOMS: atom_id res chain seq x y z
N MET A 1 5.35 4.17 -3.64
CA MET A 1 4.31 3.92 -2.60
C MET A 1 4.78 4.30 -1.18
N THR A 2 5.85 5.08 -1.06
CA THR A 2 6.60 5.28 0.19
C THR A 2 5.82 6.05 1.25
N SER A 3 5.03 7.04 0.88
CA SER A 3 4.25 7.84 1.85
C SER A 3 3.25 6.99 2.65
N ALA A 4 2.55 6.05 2.02
CA ALA A 4 1.65 5.12 2.72
C ALA A 4 2.42 4.11 3.60
N LEU A 5 3.59 3.65 3.13
CA LEU A 5 4.46 2.78 3.94
C LEU A 5 4.90 3.47 5.23
N VAL A 6 5.35 4.72 5.13
CA VAL A 6 5.83 5.52 6.26
C VAL A 6 4.69 5.84 7.22
N TYR A 7 3.51 6.22 6.71
CA TYR A 7 2.32 6.46 7.53
C TYR A 7 1.96 5.24 8.37
N HIS A 8 2.01 4.04 7.79
CA HIS A 8 1.74 2.79 8.49
C HIS A 8 2.96 2.25 9.24
N GLU A 9 4.04 3.02 9.39
CA GLU A 9 5.32 2.67 10.03
C GLU A 9 5.98 1.40 9.44
N LEU A 10 5.64 1.05 8.19
CA LEU A 10 6.13 -0.14 7.48
C LEU A 10 7.52 0.06 6.87
N SER A 11 7.99 1.31 6.82
CA SER A 11 9.30 1.70 6.35
C SER A 11 9.77 2.94 7.13
N ASP A 12 11.06 3.00 7.40
CA ASP A 12 11.72 4.15 8.04
C ASP A 12 12.29 5.13 6.98
N ALA A 13 12.00 4.91 5.70
CA ALA A 13 12.46 5.76 4.62
C ALA A 13 11.86 7.17 4.74
N ILE A 14 12.63 8.18 4.34
CA ILE A 14 12.12 9.55 4.24
C ILE A 14 11.44 9.70 2.87
N PRO A 15 10.13 9.98 2.80
CA PRO A 15 9.45 10.13 1.52
C PRO A 15 9.90 11.42 0.83
N PHE A 16 10.38 11.31 -0.42
CA PHE A 16 10.78 12.46 -1.25
C PHE A 16 9.59 13.26 -1.81
N GLY A 17 8.37 12.75 -1.59
CA GLY A 17 7.14 13.30 -2.12
C GLY A 17 5.92 12.50 -1.65
N THR A 18 4.73 12.96 -2.02
CA THR A 18 3.47 12.28 -1.70
C THR A 18 3.11 11.30 -2.81
N ASP A 19 2.75 10.07 -2.46
CA ASP A 19 2.18 9.11 -3.40
C ASP A 19 0.66 9.29 -3.44
N VAL A 20 0.11 9.57 -4.62
CA VAL A 20 -1.33 9.74 -4.79
C VAL A 20 -1.86 8.71 -5.76
N ALA A 21 -2.83 7.93 -5.28
CA ALA A 21 -3.52 6.94 -6.08
C ALA A 21 -4.73 7.54 -6.80
N LEU A 22 -4.87 7.25 -8.09
CA LEU A 22 -6.03 7.61 -8.90
C LEU A 22 -6.58 6.37 -9.61
N PRO A 23 -7.92 6.29 -9.84
CA PRO A 23 -8.47 5.31 -10.75
C PRO A 23 -7.90 5.52 -12.15
N ARG A 24 -7.50 4.44 -12.82
CA ARG A 24 -7.00 4.48 -14.20
C ARG A 24 -8.00 5.17 -15.12
N GLY A 25 -7.51 6.08 -15.96
CA GLY A 25 -8.33 6.94 -16.81
C GLY A 25 -8.63 8.32 -16.21
N THR A 26 -8.30 8.54 -14.93
CA THR A 26 -8.38 9.88 -14.32
C THR A 26 -7.23 10.76 -14.81
N ARG A 27 -7.55 11.96 -15.28
CA ARG A 27 -6.53 12.96 -15.63
C ARG A 27 -5.88 13.51 -14.36
N HIS A 28 -4.56 13.41 -14.26
CA HIS A 28 -3.82 14.03 -13.16
C HIS A 28 -3.90 15.57 -13.29
N PRO A 29 -4.05 16.31 -12.19
CA PRO A 29 -3.92 17.76 -12.22
C PRO A 29 -2.50 18.14 -12.63
N ALA A 30 -2.37 19.16 -13.48
CA ALA A 30 -1.07 19.77 -13.77
C ALA A 30 -0.73 20.76 -12.65
N ARG A 31 0.54 20.82 -12.21
CA ARG A 31 1.14 21.77 -11.23
C ARG A 31 1.33 21.29 -9.78
N PHE A 32 1.23 20.00 -9.47
CA PHE A 32 1.71 19.49 -8.17
C PHE A 32 3.18 19.07 -8.28
N ALA A 33 4.07 19.76 -7.56
CA ALA A 33 5.46 19.34 -7.38
C ALA A 33 5.53 18.23 -6.32
N HIS A 34 6.50 17.32 -6.46
CA HIS A 34 6.76 16.23 -5.49
C HIS A 34 5.57 15.28 -5.26
N VAL A 35 4.75 15.06 -6.29
CA VAL A 35 3.68 14.04 -6.26
C VAL A 35 3.98 12.91 -7.24
N SER A 36 4.02 11.69 -6.72
CA SER A 36 4.09 10.46 -7.51
C SER A 36 2.68 9.93 -7.73
N TRP A 37 2.20 9.99 -8.98
CA TRP A 37 0.87 9.52 -9.35
C TRP A 37 0.86 8.03 -9.65
N HIS A 38 -0.02 7.28 -8.97
CA HIS A 38 -0.21 5.85 -9.15
C HIS A 38 -1.60 5.58 -9.74
N SER A 39 -1.64 5.09 -10.98
CA SER A 39 -2.90 4.72 -11.64
C SER A 39 -3.27 3.27 -11.34
N PHE A 40 -4.32 3.06 -10.54
CA PHE A 40 -4.80 1.74 -10.16
C PHE A 40 -6.07 1.32 -10.89
N ASP A 41 -6.30 0.01 -10.93
CA ASP A 41 -7.50 -0.53 -11.56
C ASP A 41 -8.76 -0.07 -10.82
N PRO A 42 -9.75 0.55 -11.50
CA PRO A 42 -10.98 1.01 -10.86
C PRO A 42 -11.70 -0.07 -10.05
N ALA A 43 -11.66 -1.33 -10.50
CA ALA A 43 -12.34 -2.44 -9.82
C ALA A 43 -11.72 -2.79 -8.45
N THR A 44 -10.45 -2.40 -8.23
CA THR A 44 -9.75 -2.63 -6.96
C THR A 44 -9.40 -1.32 -6.24
N PHE A 45 -9.74 -0.16 -6.82
CA PHE A 45 -9.30 1.13 -6.32
C PHE A 45 -9.80 1.42 -4.90
N LEU A 46 -10.99 0.94 -4.55
CA LEU A 46 -11.61 1.15 -3.23
C LEU A 46 -11.21 0.10 -2.18
N VAL A 47 -10.57 -0.99 -2.59
CA VAL A 47 -10.25 -2.11 -1.68
C VAL A 47 -9.21 -1.65 -0.64
N GLY A 48 -9.57 -1.76 0.64
CA GLY A 48 -8.71 -1.37 1.76
C GLY A 48 -8.45 0.14 1.82
N ARG A 49 -9.39 0.97 1.33
CA ARG A 49 -9.32 2.43 1.46
C ARG A 49 -10.03 2.84 2.76
N GLU A 50 -9.37 3.66 3.54
CA GLU A 50 -9.81 4.18 4.83
C GLU A 50 -9.86 5.70 4.80
N VAL A 51 -10.68 6.29 5.66
CA VAL A 51 -10.78 7.74 5.83
C VAL A 51 -9.78 8.17 6.89
N LEU A 52 -9.00 9.19 6.56
CA LEU A 52 -8.03 9.82 7.42
C LEU A 52 -8.44 11.28 7.66
N GLU A 53 -8.80 11.60 8.89
CA GLU A 53 -9.00 12.97 9.34
C GLU A 53 -7.64 13.69 9.43
N ILE A 54 -7.44 14.71 8.61
CA ILE A 54 -6.20 15.51 8.54
C ILE A 54 -6.35 16.90 9.19
N GLY A 55 -7.49 17.17 9.83
CA GLY A 55 -7.76 18.37 10.62
C GLY A 55 -8.91 19.22 10.05
N GLU A 56 -9.57 20.01 10.90
CA GLU A 56 -10.62 21.00 10.53
C GLU A 56 -11.71 20.46 9.57
N GLY A 57 -12.16 19.22 9.76
CA GLY A 57 -13.20 18.59 8.92
C GLY A 57 -12.70 18.22 7.51
N LEU A 58 -11.39 18.21 7.29
CA LEU A 58 -10.77 17.73 6.08
C LEU A 58 -10.50 16.22 6.20
N GLU A 59 -11.15 15.47 5.33
CA GLU A 59 -10.92 14.05 5.15
C GLU A 59 -10.02 13.81 3.93
N ALA A 60 -8.96 13.04 4.13
CA ALA A 60 -8.24 12.35 3.07
C ALA A 60 -8.59 10.87 3.09
N ALA A 61 -8.23 10.18 2.02
CA ALA A 61 -8.27 8.73 2.03
C ALA A 61 -6.87 8.16 1.96
N ILE A 62 -6.67 7.08 2.70
CA ILE A 62 -5.42 6.34 2.74
C ILE A 62 -5.71 4.86 2.50
N TYR A 63 -4.75 4.14 1.93
CA TYR A 63 -4.85 2.69 1.88
C TYR A 63 -4.42 2.10 3.22
N SER A 64 -5.12 1.09 3.71
CA SER A 64 -4.79 0.36 4.93
C SER A 64 -3.37 -0.22 4.86
N ALA A 65 -2.83 -0.64 6.00
CA ALA A 65 -1.51 -1.27 6.06
C ALA A 65 -1.47 -2.55 5.19
N GLU A 66 -2.50 -3.39 5.25
CA GLU A 66 -2.61 -4.61 4.44
C GLU A 66 -2.65 -4.29 2.96
N ARG A 67 -3.44 -3.29 2.56
CA ARG A 67 -3.53 -2.87 1.17
C ARG A 67 -2.20 -2.29 0.67
N THR A 68 -1.52 -1.53 1.51
CA THR A 68 -0.18 -0.99 1.20
C THR A 68 0.83 -2.11 0.97
N ILE A 69 0.84 -3.14 1.82
CA ILE A 69 1.68 -4.34 1.64
C ILE A 69 1.35 -5.02 0.31
N VAL A 70 0.07 -5.25 0.01
CA VAL A 70 -0.35 -5.85 -1.26
C VAL A 70 0.16 -5.04 -2.45
N ASP A 71 0.08 -3.72 -2.40
CA ASP A 71 0.58 -2.85 -3.48
C ASP A 71 2.10 -2.90 -3.61
N CYS A 72 2.86 -3.04 -2.52
CA CYS A 72 4.30 -3.29 -2.60
C CYS A 72 4.61 -4.59 -3.35
N PHE A 73 3.87 -5.68 -3.08
CA PHE A 73 4.02 -6.94 -3.83
C PHE A 73 3.63 -6.79 -5.31
N ARG A 74 2.63 -5.96 -5.63
CA ARG A 74 2.21 -5.68 -7.01
C ARG A 74 3.22 -4.83 -7.78
N LEU A 75 3.98 -3.99 -7.07
CA LEU A 75 4.90 -3.01 -7.64
C LEU A 75 6.37 -3.36 -7.36
N MET A 76 6.68 -4.61 -6.99
CA MET A 76 8.06 -5.05 -6.69
C MET A 76 9.05 -4.74 -7.82
N HIS A 77 8.62 -4.80 -9.08
CA HIS A 77 9.48 -4.47 -10.23
C HIS A 77 9.85 -2.98 -10.32
N ARG A 78 9.12 -2.11 -9.60
CA ARG A 78 9.37 -0.66 -9.53
C ARG A 78 10.00 -0.25 -8.21
N GLU A 79 9.45 -0.75 -7.10
CA GLU A 79 9.82 -0.32 -5.74
C GLU A 79 10.91 -1.20 -5.12
N GLY A 80 11.21 -2.36 -5.73
CA GLY A 80 12.16 -3.34 -5.22
C GLY A 80 11.48 -4.47 -4.44
N SER A 81 12.02 -5.69 -4.55
CA SER A 81 11.54 -6.85 -3.81
C SER A 81 11.70 -6.69 -2.30
N ASP A 82 12.79 -6.07 -1.87
CA ASP A 82 13.17 -5.99 -0.46
C ASP A 82 12.17 -5.13 0.32
N VAL A 83 11.72 -4.00 -0.27
CA VAL A 83 10.69 -3.12 0.29
C VAL A 83 9.41 -3.90 0.63
N ALA A 84 8.96 -4.78 -0.26
CA ALA A 84 7.73 -5.55 -0.03
C ALA A 84 7.88 -6.60 1.08
N HIS A 85 9.03 -7.29 1.14
CA HIS A 85 9.29 -8.29 2.19
C HIS A 85 9.53 -7.63 3.54
N GLU A 86 10.24 -6.51 3.58
CA GLU A 86 10.47 -5.72 4.80
C GLU A 86 9.16 -5.15 5.32
N ALA A 87 8.32 -4.56 4.47
CA ALA A 87 7.00 -4.07 4.87
C ALA A 87 6.14 -5.17 5.50
N LEU A 88 6.08 -6.35 4.87
CA LEU A 88 5.34 -7.50 5.41
C LEU A 88 5.93 -7.97 6.76
N ARG A 89 7.26 -8.08 6.85
CA ARG A 89 7.94 -8.49 8.08
C ARG A 89 7.72 -7.50 9.22
N SER A 90 7.84 -6.20 8.96
CA SER A 90 7.62 -5.13 9.93
C SER A 90 6.17 -5.14 10.44
N TRP A 91 5.21 -5.35 9.54
CA TRP A 91 3.80 -5.48 9.91
C TRP A 91 3.54 -6.71 10.78
N LEU A 92 4.06 -7.89 10.42
CA LEU A 92 3.85 -9.13 11.19
C LEU A 92 4.44 -9.08 12.60
N ARG A 93 5.50 -8.28 12.83
CA ARG A 93 6.12 -8.13 14.15
C ARG A 93 5.25 -7.36 15.15
N ARG A 94 4.25 -6.60 14.70
CA ARG A 94 3.37 -5.82 15.57
C ARG A 94 2.26 -6.70 16.15
N ARG A 95 1.99 -6.51 17.44
CA ARG A 95 0.91 -7.22 18.13
C ARG A 95 -0.44 -6.87 17.52
N GLY A 96 -1.31 -7.87 17.38
CA GLY A 96 -2.66 -7.70 16.83
C GLY A 96 -2.76 -7.95 15.33
N ASN A 97 -1.65 -7.94 14.60
CA ASN A 97 -1.64 -8.26 13.18
C ASN A 97 -1.68 -9.78 12.95
N SER A 98 -2.35 -10.21 11.88
CA SER A 98 -2.47 -11.62 11.53
C SER A 98 -2.28 -11.86 10.03
N PRO A 99 -1.55 -12.91 9.61
CA PRO A 99 -1.39 -13.26 8.19
C PRO A 99 -2.72 -13.33 7.41
N ALA A 100 -3.80 -13.71 8.08
CA ALA A 100 -5.15 -13.79 7.52
C ALA A 100 -5.65 -12.43 7.01
N ALA A 101 -5.39 -11.32 7.72
CA ALA A 101 -5.89 -10.00 7.32
C ALA A 101 -5.26 -9.53 6.00
N VAL A 102 -3.94 -9.72 5.83
CA VAL A 102 -3.27 -9.42 4.56
C VAL A 102 -3.79 -10.32 3.43
N LEU A 103 -4.04 -11.60 3.71
CA LEU A 103 -4.56 -12.55 2.72
C LEU A 103 -6.01 -12.24 2.32
N GLN A 104 -6.81 -11.68 3.23
CA GLN A 104 -8.17 -11.24 2.96
C GLN A 104 -8.17 -10.09 1.95
N VAL A 105 -7.30 -9.09 2.13
CA VAL A 105 -7.14 -8.00 1.15
C VAL A 105 -6.56 -8.55 -0.16
N ALA A 106 -5.55 -9.41 -0.09
CA ALA A 106 -4.93 -10.03 -1.27
C ALA A 106 -5.90 -10.89 -2.10
N ALA A 107 -7.05 -11.31 -1.54
CA ALA A 107 -8.06 -12.06 -2.28
C ALA A 107 -8.59 -11.29 -3.50
N SER A 108 -8.62 -9.96 -3.44
CA SER A 108 -9.00 -9.09 -4.57
C SER A 108 -7.89 -8.91 -5.61
N PHE A 109 -6.68 -9.44 -5.36
CA PHE A 109 -5.48 -9.24 -6.20
C PHE A 109 -4.86 -10.59 -6.62
N PRO A 110 -5.44 -11.28 -7.61
CA PRO A 110 -5.05 -12.65 -7.96
C PRO A 110 -3.58 -12.79 -8.38
N MET A 111 -2.97 -11.73 -8.93
CA MET A 111 -1.56 -11.74 -9.34
C MET A 111 -0.57 -11.55 -8.18
N ALA A 112 -0.99 -10.91 -7.09
CA ALA A 112 -0.15 -10.65 -5.92
C ALA A 112 -0.31 -11.76 -4.87
N ARG A 113 -1.52 -12.30 -4.72
CA ARG A 113 -1.88 -13.29 -3.69
C ARG A 113 -0.93 -14.49 -3.60
N PRO A 114 -0.50 -15.15 -4.70
CA PRO A 114 0.42 -16.28 -4.60
C PRO A 114 1.77 -15.90 -4.02
N ARG A 115 2.32 -14.74 -4.42
CA ARG A 115 3.61 -14.24 -3.91
C ARG A 115 3.53 -13.86 -2.43
N ILE A 116 2.43 -13.23 -2.02
CA ILE A 116 2.22 -12.88 -0.61
C ILE A 116 2.09 -14.13 0.25
N ARG A 117 1.33 -15.14 -0.21
CA ARG A 117 1.23 -16.42 0.50
C ARG A 117 2.60 -17.09 0.67
N GLN A 118 3.38 -17.16 -0.41
CA GLN A 118 4.71 -17.75 -0.35
C GLN A 118 5.63 -16.98 0.62
N ALA A 119 5.58 -15.64 0.62
CA ALA A 119 6.34 -14.84 1.57
C ALA A 119 5.92 -15.10 3.03
N LEU A 120 4.62 -15.27 3.29
CA LEU A 120 4.11 -15.64 4.62
C LEU A 120 4.60 -17.02 5.06
N GLU A 121 4.61 -18.01 4.17
CA GLU A 121 5.10 -19.38 4.47
C GLU A 121 6.60 -19.41 4.83
N ILE A 122 7.38 -18.43 4.37
CA ILE A 122 8.82 -18.32 4.69
C ILE A 122 9.05 -17.59 6.02
N LEU A 123 8.14 -16.70 6.40
CA LEU A 123 8.29 -15.81 7.57
C LEU A 123 7.68 -16.36 8.86
N LEU A 124 6.88 -17.44 8.78
CA LEU A 124 6.19 -18.10 9.89
C LEU A 124 6.81 -19.48 10.15
#